data_AF-A0A820K7S5-F1
#
_entry.id   AF-A0A820K7S5-F1
#
_cell.length_a   1.000
_cell.length_b   1.000
_cell.length_c   1.000
_cell.angle_alpha   90.00
_cell.angle_beta   90.00
_cell.angle_gamma   90.00
#
_symmetry.space_group_name_H-M   'P 1'
#
loop_
_entity.id
_entity.type
_entity.pdbx_description
1 polymer ?
#
loop_
_entity_poly.entity_id
_entity_poly.type
_entity_poly.pdbx_seq_one_letter_code
_entity_poly.pdbx_strand_id
1 'polypeptide(L)' 'QDDNEEEEEDAFVEKPPNLPEALEMMRRLHLFASIEQPQLHNLIYDLESQLTDIYLDSKAVKQSSITDYFS' A
#
# COMPACT_ATOMS: atom_id res chain seq x y z
N GLN A 1 19.84 -41.93 -6.88
CA GLN A 1 20.23 -40.52 -6.82
C GLN A 1 19.47 -39.82 -7.93
N ASP A 2 18.85 -38.71 -7.55
CA ASP A 2 18.09 -37.75 -8.35
C ASP A 2 16.75 -38.25 -8.89
N ASP A 3 15.69 -38.01 -8.11
CA ASP A 3 14.50 -37.34 -8.64
C ASP A 3 14.19 -36.17 -7.71
N ASN A 4 14.61 -35.02 -8.22
CA ASN A 4 14.44 -33.64 -7.80
C ASN A 4 13.03 -33.39 -7.23
N GLU A 5 12.91 -33.33 -5.90
CA GLU A 5 11.75 -32.70 -5.23
C GLU A 5 11.80 -31.22 -5.59
N GLU A 6 11.02 -30.84 -6.61
CA GLU A 6 10.67 -29.44 -6.87
C GLU A 6 9.94 -28.92 -5.64
N GLU A 7 10.71 -28.38 -4.69
CA GLU A 7 10.23 -27.41 -3.72
C GLU A 7 9.70 -26.22 -4.54
N GLU A 8 8.43 -26.27 -4.93
CA GLU A 8 7.67 -25.08 -5.28
C GLU A 8 7.84 -24.12 -4.11
N GLU A 9 8.75 -23.16 -4.27
CA GLU A 9 8.76 -21.92 -3.53
C GLU A 9 7.39 -21.28 -3.77
N ASP A 10 6.41 -21.68 -2.94
CA ASP A 10 5.13 -21.03 -2.78
C ASP A 10 5.45 -19.66 -2.18
N ALA A 11 5.96 -18.77 -3.04
CA ALA A 11 6.22 -17.40 -2.75
C ALA A 11 4.90 -16.85 -2.26
N PHE A 12 4.77 -16.68 -0.94
CA PHE A 12 3.63 -16.09 -0.28
C PHE A 12 3.25 -14.82 -1.05
N VAL A 13 2.30 -14.93 -1.96
CA VAL A 13 1.71 -13.78 -2.63
C VAL A 13 0.80 -13.19 -1.57
N GLU A 14 1.41 -12.49 -0.60
CA GLU A 14 0.66 -11.72 0.37
C GLU A 14 -0.22 -10.77 -0.42
N LYS A 15 -1.52 -11.02 -0.32
CA LYS A 15 -2.52 -10.18 -0.96
C LYS A 15 -2.28 -8.74 -0.51
N PRO A 16 -2.26 -7.76 -1.44
CA PRO A 16 -2.05 -6.38 -1.06
C PRO A 16 -3.09 -5.97 -0.02
N PRO A 17 -2.69 -5.21 1.02
CA PRO A 17 -3.60 -4.80 2.08
C PRO A 17 -4.75 -4.00 1.48
N ASN A 18 -5.94 -4.15 2.04
CA ASN A 18 -7.04 -3.25 1.71
C ASN A 18 -6.76 -1.84 2.29
N LEU A 19 -7.49 -0.83 1.82
CA LEU A 19 -7.26 0.56 2.25
C LEU A 19 -7.33 0.73 3.78
N PRO A 20 -8.35 0.20 4.50
CA PRO A 20 -8.37 0.24 5.96
C PRO A 20 -7.12 -0.37 6.62
N GLU A 21 -6.68 -1.54 6.15
CA GLU A 21 -5.47 -2.21 6.64
C GLU A 21 -4.21 -1.37 6.39
N ALA A 22 -4.05 -0.82 5.18
CA ALA A 22 -2.92 0.04 4.83
C ALA A 22 -2.87 1.29 5.72
N LEU A 23 -4.02 1.93 5.97
CA LEU A 23 -4.11 3.09 6.86
C LEU A 23 -3.78 2.71 8.33
N GLU A 24 -4.18 1.52 8.77
CA GLU A 24 -3.81 1.01 10.09
C GLU A 24 -2.30 0.77 10.19
N MET A 25 -1.69 0.16 9.17
CA MET A 25 -0.24 -0.05 9.09
C MET A 25 0.52 1.29 9.15
N MET A 26 0.07 2.31 8.42
CA MET A 26 0.65 3.65 8.45
C MET A 26 0.60 4.28 9.85
N ARG A 27 -0.52 4.14 10.57
CA ARG A 27 -0.63 4.62 11.96
C ARG A 27 0.35 3.91 12.89
N ARG A 28 0.52 2.59 12.74
CA ARG A 28 1.48 1.81 13.53
C ARG A 28 2.91 2.26 13.25
N LEU A 29 3.25 2.54 11.99
CA LEU A 29 4.57 3.06 11.61
C LEU A 29 4.84 4.43 12.22
N HIS A 30 3.89 5.36 12.15
CA HIS A 30 4.01 6.67 12.79
C HIS A 30 4.25 6.57 14.29
N LEU A 31 3.47 5.71 14.98
CA LEU A 31 3.64 5.47 16.42
C LEU A 31 5.03 4.88 16.72
N PHE A 32 5.44 3.87 15.97
CA PHE A 32 6.76 3.25 16.11
C PHE A 32 7.88 4.28 15.92
N ALA A 33 7.84 5.06 14.84
CA ALA A 33 8.85 6.08 14.58
C ALA A 33 8.87 7.17 15.65
N SER A 34 7.72 7.58 16.18
CA SER A 34 7.67 8.60 17.24
C SER A 34 8.37 8.17 18.54
N ILE A 35 8.46 6.87 18.81
CA ILE A 35 9.01 6.32 20.05
C ILE A 35 10.43 5.79 19.83
N GLU A 36 10.63 4.97 18.79
CA GLU A 36 11.84 4.16 18.61
C GLU A 36 12.79 4.75 17.57
N GLN A 37 12.27 5.34 16.49
CA GLN A 37 13.08 5.80 15.36
C GLN A 37 12.58 7.13 14.76
N PRO A 38 12.79 8.27 15.45
CA PRO A 38 12.29 9.57 15.00
C PRO A 38 12.79 10.00 13.63
N GLN A 39 13.98 9.51 13.23
CA GLN A 39 14.55 9.75 11.91
C GLN A 39 13.71 9.21 10.75
N LEU A 40 12.86 8.21 11.00
CA LEU A 40 11.97 7.64 9.99
C LEU A 40 10.69 8.45 9.79
N HIS A 41 10.41 9.43 10.65
CA HIS A 41 9.15 10.16 10.59
C HIS A 41 8.92 10.84 9.24
N ASN A 42 9.95 11.49 8.68
CA ASN A 42 9.85 12.13 7.36
C ASN A 42 9.59 11.09 6.26
N LEU A 43 10.26 9.95 6.29
CA LEU A 43 10.07 8.89 5.30
C LEU A 43 8.64 8.31 5.36
N ILE A 44 8.11 8.12 6.57
CA ILE A 44 6.74 7.62 6.76
C ILE A 44 5.73 8.67 6.31
N TYR A 45 5.99 9.95 6.54
CA TYR A 45 5.17 11.04 6.03
C TYR A 45 5.15 11.07 4.50
N ASP A 46 6.31 10.94 3.85
CA ASP A 46 6.41 10.87 2.39
C ASP A 46 5.63 9.68 1.82
N LEU A 47 5.71 8.53 2.49
CA LEU A 47 4.94 7.34 2.13
C LEU A 47 3.43 7.57 2.26
N GLU A 48 2.97 8.22 3.34
CA GLU A 48 1.56 8.57 3.56
C GLU A 48 1.03 9.49 2.45
N SER A 49 1.83 10.49 2.06
CA SER A 49 1.49 11.41 0.97
C SER A 49 1.30 10.65 -0.35
N GLN A 50 2.27 9.81 -0.72
CA GLN A 50 2.19 9.04 -1.97
C GLN A 50 0.97 8.10 -2.00
N LEU A 51 0.68 7.44 -0.89
CA LEU A 51 -0.52 6.59 -0.76
C LEU A 51 -1.81 7.39 -0.94
N THR A 52 -1.85 8.60 -0.39
CA THR A 52 -3.00 9.51 -0.53
C THR A 52 -3.16 9.97 -1.97
N ASP A 53 -2.06 10.35 -2.64
CA ASP A 53 -2.07 10.78 -4.03
C ASP A 53 -2.59 9.67 -4.95
N ILE A 54 -2.06 8.44 -4.80
CA ILE A 54 -2.52 7.26 -5.55
C ILE A 54 -4.02 6.99 -5.31
N TYR A 55 -4.48 7.14 -4.07
CA TYR A 55 -5.89 6.96 -3.76
C TYR A 55 -6.76 8.01 -4.46
N LEU A 56 -6.37 9.29 -4.43
CA LEU A 56 -7.08 10.38 -5.09
C LEU A 56 -7.12 10.17 -6.62
N ASP A 57 -6.00 9.81 -7.23
CA ASP A 57 -5.92 9.50 -8.66
C ASP A 57 -6.85 8.34 -9.05
N SER A 58 -6.89 7.29 -8.22
CA SER A 58 -7.78 6.13 -8.45
C SER A 58 -9.28 6.50 -8.42
N LYS A 59 -9.63 7.60 -7.75
CA LYS A 59 -11.00 8.13 -7.68
C LYS A 59 -11.26 9.14 -8.80
N ALA A 60 -10.27 9.94 -9.18
CA ALA A 60 -10.37 10.89 -10.29
C ALA A 60 -10.68 10.16 -11.62
N VAL A 61 -10.03 9.03 -11.88
CA VAL A 61 -10.30 8.18 -13.07
C VAL A 61 -11.75 7.68 -13.11
N LYS A 62 -12.39 7.47 -11.95
CA LYS A 62 -13.80 7.05 -11.86
C LYS A 62 -14.80 8.21 -12.03
N GLN A 63 -14.37 9.47 -11.89
CA GLN A 63 -15.25 10.63 -12.11
C GLN A 63 -15.35 11.03 -13.58
N SER A 64 -14.28 10.83 -14.37
CA SER A 64 -14.30 11.12 -15.81
C SER A 64 -15.35 10.30 -16.57
N SER A 65 -15.64 9.07 -16.14
CA SER A 65 -16.66 8.24 -16.79
C SER A 65 -18.10 8.69 -16.53
N ILE A 66 -18.34 9.53 -15.50
CA ILE A 66 -19.68 10.09 -15.22
C ILE A 66 -19.98 11.29 -16.13
N THR A 67 -18.97 12.09 -16.49
CA THR A 67 -19.14 13.25 -17.38
C THR A 67 -19.38 12.85 -18.83
N ASP A 68 -18.90 11.67 -19.25
CA ASP A 68 -19.18 11.12 -20.58
C ASP A 68 -20.64 10.67 -20.75
N TYR A 69 -21.36 10.41 -19.65
CA TYR A 69 -22.78 10.02 -19.67
C TYR A 69 -23.75 11.19 -19.87
N PHE A 70 -23.29 12.42 -19.60
CA PHE A 70 -24.10 13.63 -19.70
C PHE A 70 -23.67 14.56 -20.86
N SER A 71 -22.76 14.09 -21.71
CA SER A 71 -22.29 14.79 -22.92
C SER A 71 -23.03 14.32 -24.17
#